data_AF-A0A252E0I3-F1
#
_entry.id   AF-A0A252E0I3-F1
#
_cell.length_a   1.000
_cell.length_b   1.000
_cell.length_c   1.000
_cell.angle_alpha   90.00
_cell.angle_beta   90.00
_cell.angle_gamma   90.00
#
_symmetry.space_group_name_H-M   'P 1'
#
loop_
_entity.id
_entity.type
_entity.pdbx_description
1 polymer ?
#
loop_
_entity_poly.entity_id
_entity_poly.type
_entity_poly.pdbx_seq_one_letter_code
_entity_poly.pdbx_strand_id
1 'polypeptide(L)'
;MQTINHPVFIDTNILVYANLALSPFHVQATKQLQELAEQGIELWISRQTLREYLAAMTRRGDLTGQIPVASVVADVRDFSTYFRLAEDNSLVTQRLLTLMETIPIGGKQVHDANIVATMLVYGIPQLLT
;
A
#
# COMPACT_ATOMS: atom_id res chain seq x y z
N MET A 1 11.86 -19.20 -21.14
CA MET A 1 10.86 -19.40 -20.07
C MET A 1 10.25 -18.03 -19.82
N GLN A 2 8.96 -17.83 -20.09
CA GLN A 2 8.29 -16.59 -19.65
C GLN A 2 8.17 -16.68 -18.13
N THR A 3 8.92 -15.87 -17.40
CA THR A 3 8.66 -15.63 -15.98
C THR A 3 7.25 -15.03 -15.89
N ILE A 4 6.35 -15.72 -15.20
CA ILE A 4 5.03 -15.17 -14.90
C ILE A 4 5.27 -14.09 -13.85
N ASN A 5 5.20 -12.83 -14.26
CA ASN A 5 5.27 -11.70 -13.35
C ASN A 5 3.94 -11.59 -12.62
N HIS A 6 3.93 -11.92 -11.33
CA HIS A 6 2.75 -11.78 -10.50
C HIS A 6 2.58 -10.34 -10.05
N PRO A 7 1.36 -9.77 -10.06
CA PRO A 7 1.13 -8.44 -9.51
C PRO A 7 1.45 -8.40 -8.02
N VAL A 8 1.97 -7.27 -7.55
CA VAL A 8 2.39 -7.06 -6.16
C VAL A 8 1.56 -5.95 -5.55
N PHE A 9 0.94 -6.22 -4.41
CA PHE A 9 0.30 -5.22 -3.58
C PHE A 9 1.36 -4.52 -2.72
N ILE A 10 1.32 -3.18 -2.67
CA ILE A 10 2.26 -2.36 -1.92
C ILE A 10 1.58 -1.88 -0.65
N ASP A 11 2.12 -2.28 0.50
CA ASP A 11 1.64 -1.86 1.80
C ASP A 11 1.99 -0.38 2.08
N THR A 12 1.25 0.23 3.00
CA THR A 12 1.37 1.64 3.37
C THR A 12 2.77 1.96 3.90
N ASN A 13 3.38 1.07 4.67
CA ASN A 13 4.71 1.27 5.22
C ASN A 13 5.77 1.48 4.13
N ILE A 14 5.70 0.74 3.02
CA ILE A 14 6.60 0.87 1.87
C ILE A 14 6.44 2.24 1.22
N LEU A 15 5.20 2.70 1.01
CA LEU A 15 4.95 4.05 0.49
C LEU A 15 5.51 5.12 1.43
N VAL A 16 5.33 4.94 2.75
CA VAL A 16 5.87 5.85 3.76
C VAL A 16 7.40 5.84 3.76
N TYR A 17 8.05 4.69 3.64
CA TYR A 17 9.50 4.59 3.61
C TYR A 17 10.08 5.20 2.34
N ALA A 18 9.49 4.89 1.19
CA ALA A 18 9.93 5.42 -0.10
C ALA A 18 9.79 6.96 -0.20
N ASN A 19 8.83 7.56 0.51
CA ASN A 19 8.58 9.01 0.45
C ASN A 19 9.04 9.79 1.69
N LEU A 20 9.66 9.12 2.67
CA LEU A 20 10.33 9.79 3.79
C LEU A 20 11.84 9.55 3.72
N ALA A 21 12.59 10.56 3.26
CA ALA A 21 14.05 10.49 3.18
C ALA A 21 14.75 10.19 4.52
N LEU A 22 14.14 10.59 5.64
CA LEU A 22 14.64 10.31 7.00
C LEU A 22 14.34 8.88 7.48
N SER A 23 13.55 8.09 6.73
CA SER A 23 13.32 6.69 7.08
C SER A 23 14.60 5.88 6.90
N PRO A 24 15.01 5.04 7.85
CA PRO A 24 16.16 4.14 7.67
C PRO A 24 15.93 3.14 6.52
N PHE A 25 14.68 2.91 6.13
CA PHE A 25 14.30 2.01 5.03
C PHE A 25 14.11 2.72 3.70
N HIS A 26 14.37 4.04 3.60
CA HIS A 26 14.11 4.81 2.39
C HIS A 26 14.80 4.22 1.15
N VAL A 27 16.11 3.98 1.25
CA VAL A 27 16.90 3.43 0.14
C VAL A 27 16.41 2.03 -0.25
N GLN A 28 16.08 1.18 0.73
CA GLN A 28 15.62 -0.18 0.48
C GLN A 28 14.23 -0.17 -0.20
N ALA A 29 13.30 0.62 0.29
CA ALA A 29 11.94 0.70 -0.24
C ALA A 29 11.94 1.26 -1.68
N THR A 30 12.66 2.35 -1.93
CA THR A 30 12.76 2.95 -3.27
C THR A 30 13.42 2.00 -4.25
N LYS A 31 14.51 1.34 -3.85
CA LYS A 31 15.19 0.34 -4.69
C LYS A 31 14.27 -0.82 -5.04
N GLN A 32 13.54 -1.36 -4.06
CA GLN A 32 12.65 -2.50 -4.30
C GLN A 32 11.49 -2.14 -5.24
N LEU A 33 10.89 -0.96 -5.08
CA LEU A 33 9.86 -0.47 -5.99
C LEU A 33 10.39 -0.28 -7.41
N GLN A 34 11.60 0.28 -7.55
CA GLN A 34 12.27 0.44 -8.84
C GLN A 34 12.55 -0.90 -9.51
N GLU A 35 13.11 -1.87 -8.79
CA GLU A 35 13.42 -3.20 -9.33
C GLU A 35 12.16 -3.92 -9.83
N LEU A 36 11.04 -3.84 -9.10
CA LEU A 36 9.78 -4.43 -9.54
C LEU A 36 9.23 -3.71 -10.79
N ALA A 37 9.32 -2.39 -10.83
CA ALA A 37 8.90 -1.60 -11.99
C ALA A 37 9.76 -1.89 -13.23
N GLU A 38 11.08 -2.01 -13.09
CA GLU A 38 12.02 -2.37 -14.17
C GLU A 38 11.78 -3.79 -14.70
N GLN A 39 11.32 -4.70 -13.84
CA GLN A 39 10.87 -6.04 -14.24
C GLN A 39 9.52 -6.03 -14.97
N GLY A 40 8.82 -4.89 -15.04
CA GLY A 40 7.49 -4.77 -15.62
C GLY A 40 6.40 -5.44 -14.78
N ILE A 41 6.62 -5.57 -13.46
CA ILE A 41 5.63 -6.10 -12.53
C ILE A 41 4.59 -5.03 -12.25
N GLU A 42 3.30 -5.39 -12.33
CA GLU A 42 2.24 -4.48 -11.95
C GLU A 42 2.22 -4.26 -10.43
N LEU A 43 2.34 -3.00 -10.02
CA LEU A 43 2.27 -2.59 -8.62
C LEU A 43 0.88 -2.07 -8.31
N TRP A 44 0.29 -2.58 -7.25
CA TRP A 44 -1.08 -2.29 -6.84
C TRP A 44 -1.11 -1.65 -5.45
N ILE A 45 -2.00 -0.68 -5.27
CA ILE A 45 -2.33 -0.09 -3.97
C ILE A 45 -3.85 -0.07 -3.81
N SER A 46 -4.36 0.20 -2.61
CA SER A 46 -5.80 0.37 -2.37
C SER A 46 -6.17 1.79 -1.95
N ARG A 47 -7.47 2.10 -2.00
CA ARG A 47 -8.03 3.32 -1.39
C ARG A 47 -7.71 3.41 0.12
N GLN A 48 -7.63 2.28 0.82
CA GLN A 48 -7.22 2.25 2.23
C GLN A 48 -5.76 2.65 2.39
N THR A 49 -4.86 2.06 1.60
CA THR A 49 -3.42 2.38 1.60
C THR A 49 -3.18 3.87 1.41
N LEU A 50 -3.91 4.52 0.49
CA LEU A 50 -3.85 5.96 0.29
C LEU A 50 -4.27 6.76 1.53
N ARG A 51 -5.38 6.38 2.18
CA ARG A 51 -5.86 7.06 3.40
C ARG A 51 -4.87 6.89 4.55
N GLU A 52 -4.29 5.71 4.70
CA GLU A 52 -3.29 5.43 5.73
C GLU A 52 -1.99 6.20 5.48
N TYR A 53 -1.52 6.26 4.22
CA TYR A 53 -0.37 7.08 3.83
C TYR A 53 -0.57 8.55 4.18
N LEU A 54 -1.70 9.14 3.76
CA LEU A 54 -2.06 10.52 4.06
C LEU A 54 -2.08 10.78 5.57
N ALA A 55 -2.69 9.88 6.34
CA ALA A 55 -2.76 10.01 7.79
C ALA A 55 -1.39 9.87 8.46
N ALA A 56 -0.55 8.95 7.99
CA ALA A 56 0.79 8.73 8.52
C ALA A 56 1.73 9.90 8.24
N MET A 57 1.71 10.44 7.02
CA MET A 57 2.59 11.52 6.60
C MET A 57 2.19 12.88 7.17
N THR A 58 0.88 13.11 7.44
CA THR A 58 0.40 14.37 8.05
C THR A 58 0.43 14.37 9.58
N ARG A 59 0.40 13.20 10.24
CA ARG A 59 0.52 13.09 11.71
C ARG A 59 1.92 13.36 12.23
N ARG A 60 2.95 13.16 11.39
CA ARG A 60 4.36 13.24 11.81
C ARG A 60 4.74 14.66 12.26
N GLY A 61 4.86 14.83 13.56
CA GLY A 61 5.35 16.01 14.27
C GLY A 61 6.41 15.63 15.32
N ASP A 62 7.27 16.61 15.62
CA ASP A 62 8.41 16.68 16.55
C ASP A 62 9.78 16.15 16.07
N LEU A 63 9.89 14.96 15.44
CA LEU A 63 11.20 14.40 15.04
C LEU A 63 11.63 14.66 13.58
N THR A 64 10.68 14.96 12.68
CA THR A 64 10.93 15.08 11.23
C THR A 64 10.51 16.42 10.63
N GLY A 65 10.02 17.35 11.47
CA GLY A 65 9.33 18.56 11.00
C GLY A 65 7.94 18.26 10.42
N GLN A 66 7.11 19.30 10.29
CA GLN A 66 5.80 19.18 9.64
C GLN A 66 5.99 19.06 8.12
N ILE A 67 5.49 17.97 7.53
CA ILE A 67 5.45 17.81 6.08
C ILE A 67 4.31 18.67 5.53
N PRO A 68 4.55 19.56 4.55
CA PRO A 68 3.48 20.33 3.94
C PRO A 68 2.41 19.42 3.33
N VAL A 69 1.13 19.65 3.65
CA VAL A 69 0.00 18.88 3.11
C VAL A 69 0.02 18.87 1.57
N ALA A 70 0.43 19.98 0.95
CA ALA A 70 0.55 20.07 -0.50
C ALA A 70 1.54 19.05 -1.09
N SER A 71 2.64 18.76 -0.40
CA SER A 71 3.62 17.73 -0.81
C SER A 71 3.00 16.34 -0.71
N VAL A 72 2.34 16.02 0.41
CA VAL A 72 1.70 14.70 0.59
C VAL A 72 0.58 14.47 -0.44
N VAL A 73 -0.16 15.52 -0.80
CA VAL A 73 -1.17 15.48 -1.86
C VAL A 73 -0.53 15.27 -3.24
N ALA A 74 0.63 15.87 -3.50
CA ALA A 74 1.38 15.63 -4.73
C ALA A 74 1.82 14.16 -4.83
N ASP A 75 2.35 13.58 -3.76
CA ASP A 75 2.74 12.16 -3.73
C ASP A 75 1.57 11.26 -4.14
N VAL A 76 0.38 11.46 -3.57
CA VAL A 76 -0.80 10.65 -3.91
C VAL A 76 -1.26 10.85 -5.36
N ARG A 77 -1.09 12.04 -5.93
CA ARG A 77 -1.36 12.26 -7.36
C ARG A 77 -0.35 11.51 -8.22
N ASP A 78 0.91 11.53 -7.83
CA ASP A 78 1.97 10.82 -8.54
C ASP A 78 1.80 9.31 -8.44
N PHE A 79 1.31 8.79 -7.31
CA PHE A 79 0.99 7.37 -7.16
C PHE A 79 0.02 6.85 -8.22
N SER A 80 -0.92 7.67 -8.69
CA SER A 80 -1.85 7.28 -9.77
C SER A 80 -1.17 7.04 -11.12
N THR A 81 0.08 7.48 -11.28
CA THR A 81 0.89 7.27 -12.49
C THR A 81 1.74 6.01 -12.42
N TYR A 82 2.09 5.54 -11.22
CA TYR A 82 2.98 4.39 -11.00
C TYR A 82 2.24 3.12 -10.57
N PHE A 83 1.09 3.26 -9.89
CA PHE A 83 0.36 2.16 -9.30
C PHE A 83 -1.02 1.98 -9.93
N ARG A 84 -1.43 0.71 -10.04
CA ARG A 84 -2.84 0.35 -10.23
C ARG A 84 -3.57 0.53 -8.90
N LEU A 85 -4.80 1.04 -8.97
CA LEU A 85 -5.63 1.28 -7.80
C LEU A 85 -6.73 0.23 -7.69
N ALA A 86 -6.67 -0.57 -6.63
CA ALA A 86 -7.75 -1.44 -6.23
C ALA A 86 -8.85 -0.63 -5.53
N GLU A 87 -10.06 -0.70 -6.08
CA GLU A 87 -11.25 -0.07 -5.49
C GLU A 87 -11.77 -0.88 -4.30
N ASP A 88 -12.10 -0.15 -3.24
CA ASP A 88 -12.73 -0.65 -2.03
C ASP A 88 -14.25 -0.75 -2.27
N ASN A 89 -14.66 -1.85 -2.90
CA ASN A 89 -16.03 -2.08 -3.36
C ASN A 89 -16.77 -3.12 -2.49
N SER A 90 -18.04 -3.37 -2.81
CA SER A 90 -18.87 -4.31 -2.02
C SER A 90 -18.32 -5.74 -1.98
N LEU A 91 -17.54 -6.19 -2.96
CA LEU A 91 -16.91 -7.52 -2.94
C LEU A 91 -15.76 -7.58 -1.94
N VAL A 92 -14.97 -6.50 -1.83
CA VAL A 92 -13.91 -6.39 -0.81
C VAL A 92 -14.51 -6.47 0.58
N THR A 93 -15.55 -5.69 0.86
CA THR A 93 -16.24 -5.74 2.17
C THR A 93 -16.82 -7.13 2.46
N GLN A 94 -17.49 -7.76 1.49
CA GLN A 94 -18.00 -9.13 1.68
C GLN A 94 -16.88 -10.13 2.00
N ARG A 95 -15.73 -10.01 1.30
CA ARG A 95 -14.58 -10.87 1.56
C ARG A 95 -13.98 -10.60 2.94
N LEU A 96 -13.87 -9.35 3.37
CA LEU A 96 -13.41 -8.99 4.72
C LEU A 96 -14.30 -9.62 5.80
N LEU A 97 -15.62 -9.48 5.68
CA LEU A 97 -16.56 -10.07 6.64
C LEU A 97 -16.40 -11.59 6.71
N THR A 98 -16.25 -12.26 5.56
CA THR A 98 -15.96 -13.69 5.51
C THR A 98 -14.65 -14.05 6.23
N LEU A 99 -13.58 -13.25 6.04
CA LEU A 99 -12.31 -13.46 6.75
C LEU A 99 -12.47 -13.29 8.27
N MET A 100 -13.26 -12.31 8.72
CA MET A 100 -13.50 -12.06 10.14
C MET A 100 -14.35 -13.16 10.80
N GLU A 101 -15.26 -13.79 10.06
CA GLU A 101 -16.04 -14.93 10.57
C GLU A 101 -15.22 -16.22 10.67
N THR A 102 -14.18 -16.35 9.83
CA THR A 102 -13.39 -17.59 9.70
C THR A 102 -12.07 -17.56 10.46
N ILE A 103 -11.54 -16.37 10.74
CA ILE A 103 -10.26 -16.16 11.43
C ILE A 103 -10.53 -15.24 12.62
N PRO A 104 -10.00 -15.53 13.82
CA PRO A 104 -10.18 -14.67 14.99
C PRO A 104 -9.33 -13.39 14.88
N ILE A 105 -9.77 -12.46 14.03
CA ILE A 105 -9.16 -11.15 13.80
C ILE A 105 -10.06 -10.04 14.36
N GLY A 106 -9.45 -8.97 14.89
CA GLY A 106 -10.19 -7.84 15.44
C GLY A 106 -9.34 -6.60 15.74
N GLY A 107 -10.00 -5.50 16.05
CA GLY A 107 -9.34 -4.23 16.37
C GLY A 107 -8.44 -3.74 15.23
N LYS A 108 -7.16 -3.50 15.53
CA LYS A 108 -6.19 -2.96 14.55
C LYS A 108 -5.97 -3.89 13.34
N GLN A 109 -6.15 -5.21 13.51
CA GLN A 109 -5.94 -6.21 12.45
C GLN A 109 -6.99 -6.14 11.34
N VAL A 110 -8.10 -5.41 11.54
CA VAL A 110 -9.14 -5.27 10.52
C VAL A 110 -8.60 -4.54 9.28
N HIS A 111 -7.66 -3.61 9.46
CA HIS A 111 -7.01 -2.91 8.34
C HIS A 111 -6.17 -3.88 7.51
N ASP A 112 -5.32 -4.69 8.14
CA ASP A 112 -4.50 -5.69 7.47
C ASP A 112 -5.37 -6.75 6.78
N ALA A 113 -6.45 -7.19 7.44
CA ALA A 113 -7.41 -8.12 6.87
C ALA A 113 -8.12 -7.53 5.64
N ASN A 114 -8.37 -6.21 5.61
CA ASN A 114 -8.97 -5.57 4.45
C ASN A 114 -7.99 -5.46 3.27
N ILE A 115 -6.69 -5.32 3.52
CA ILE A 115 -5.66 -5.46 2.48
C ILE A 115 -5.70 -6.88 1.90
N VAL A 116 -5.74 -7.91 2.74
CA VAL A 116 -5.86 -9.31 2.29
C VAL A 116 -7.16 -9.54 1.51
N ALA A 117 -8.29 -9.00 1.99
CA ALA A 117 -9.57 -9.09 1.29
C ALA A 117 -9.49 -8.44 -0.09
N THR A 118 -8.86 -7.28 -0.20
CA THR A 118 -8.61 -6.57 -1.46
C THR A 118 -7.75 -7.43 -2.39
N MET A 119 -6.62 -7.94 -1.91
CA MET A 119 -5.74 -8.83 -2.68
C MET A 119 -6.47 -10.06 -3.22
N LEU A 120 -7.32 -10.69 -2.40
CA LEU A 120 -8.11 -11.85 -2.81
C LEU A 120 -9.18 -11.52 -3.85
N VAL A 121 -9.81 -10.35 -3.79
CA VAL A 121 -10.81 -9.91 -4.77
C VAL A 121 -10.18 -9.56 -6.12
N TYR A 122 -9.01 -8.93 -6.10
CA TYR A 122 -8.30 -8.50 -7.31
C TYR A 122 -7.31 -9.54 -7.86
N GLY A 123 -7.13 -10.67 -7.18
CA GLY A 123 -6.23 -11.73 -7.62
C GLY A 123 -4.74 -11.35 -7.53
N ILE A 124 -4.37 -10.59 -6.49
CA ILE A 124 -3.00 -10.11 -6.27
C ILE A 124 -2.31 -11.03 -5.25
N PRO A 125 -1.40 -11.92 -5.66
CA PRO A 125 -0.90 -12.99 -4.78
C PRO A 125 0.31 -12.58 -3.93
N GLN A 126 0.93 -11.43 -4.20
CA GLN A 126 2.14 -10.99 -3.53
C GLN A 126 1.91 -9.67 -2.78
N LEU A 127 2.50 -9.55 -1.60
CA LEU A 127 2.49 -8.34 -0.77
C LEU A 127 3.93 -7.90 -0.54
N LEU A 128 4.20 -6.60 -0.72
CA LEU A 128 5.43 -5.96 -0.28
C LEU A 128 5.11 -5.12 0.97
N THR A 129 5.75 -5.46 2.08
CA THR A 129 5.58 -4.87 3.42
C THR A 129 6.93 -4.77 4.14
#